data_AF-A0A224XM42-F1
#
_entry.id   AF-A0A224XM42-F1
#
_cell.length_a   1.000
_cell.length_b   1.000
_cell.length_c   1.000
_cell.angle_alpha   90.00
_cell.angle_beta   90.00
_cell.angle_gamma   90.00
#
_symmetry.space_group_name_H-M   'P 1'
#
loop_
_entity.id
_entity.type
_entity.pdbx_description
1 polymer ?
#
loop_
_entity_poly.entity_id
_entity_poly.type
_entity_poly.pdbx_seq_one_letter_code
_entity_poly.pdbx_strand_id
1 'polypeptide(L)'
;LSESRVFSKTFCNKKNCTEYKCFKCGKILKLNTFKCPECDHLQMPNIKQSYFQLFDESLVYNLDEDKLKQKFRHLQSEYHPDKFATKGERERRLSEELSSFINKAYTTLNNPYERGVYLLKLNNIDMKENETQQLDKQFLMEVMELNEQLEEIKEKTKLAAFESENDNRIKKISN
;
A
#
# COMPACT_ATOMS: atom_id res chain seq x y z
N LEU A 1 11.01 6.39 33.48
CA LEU A 1 9.98 5.37 33.72
C LEU A 1 8.93 5.55 32.65
N SER A 2 8.75 4.49 31.86
CA SER A 2 8.09 4.43 30.57
C SER A 2 6.57 4.55 30.66
N GLU A 3 6.00 5.61 30.09
CA GLU A 3 4.57 5.65 29.76
C GLU A 3 4.35 4.97 28.41
N SER A 4 3.90 3.73 28.45
CA SER A 4 3.37 2.96 27.33
C SER A 4 2.11 3.64 26.80
N ARG A 5 2.25 4.44 25.74
CA ARG A 5 1.13 4.99 24.98
C ARG A 5 0.34 3.87 24.31
N VAL A 6 -0.71 3.41 24.98
CA VAL A 6 -1.77 2.59 24.39
C VAL A 6 -2.57 3.50 23.44
N PHE A 7 -2.19 3.54 22.16
CA PHE A 7 -3.01 4.18 21.13
C PHE A 7 -4.21 3.29 20.78
N SER A 8 -5.21 3.29 21.66
CA SER A 8 -6.57 2.93 21.28
C SER A 8 -7.16 4.09 20.49
N LYS A 9 -6.99 4.10 19.16
CA LYS A 9 -7.72 5.02 18.28
C LYS A 9 -8.53 4.24 17.27
N THR A 10 -9.82 4.49 17.36
CA THR A 10 -10.92 3.76 16.75
C THR A 10 -11.02 4.10 15.26
N PHE A 11 -10.71 3.15 14.39
CA PHE A 11 -10.67 3.38 12.94
C PHE A 11 -11.99 3.20 12.21
N CYS A 12 -13.08 3.80 12.70
CA CYS A 12 -14.35 3.79 11.96
C CYS A 12 -15.04 5.14 11.93
N ASN A 13 -15.18 5.70 10.73
CA ASN A 13 -16.09 6.81 10.51
C ASN A 13 -17.53 6.26 10.55
N LYS A 14 -18.40 6.89 11.34
CA LYS A 14 -19.69 6.42 11.89
C LYS A 14 -20.75 5.84 10.93
N LYS A 15 -20.48 5.61 9.63
CA LYS A 15 -21.52 5.29 8.65
C LYS A 15 -21.42 3.95 7.90
N ASN A 16 -20.34 3.18 7.98
CA ASN A 16 -20.26 1.83 7.37
C ASN A 16 -19.19 0.95 8.02
N CYS A 17 -19.37 0.61 9.29
CA CYS A 17 -18.54 -0.40 9.95
C CYS A 17 -19.16 -1.79 9.69
N THR A 18 -18.57 -2.57 8.79
CA THR A 18 -18.93 -3.98 8.66
C THR A 18 -18.47 -4.72 9.91
N GLU A 19 -19.41 -5.32 10.63
CA GLU A 19 -19.11 -6.11 11.82
C GLU A 19 -18.72 -7.53 11.43
N TYR A 20 -17.83 -8.16 12.20
CA TYR A 20 -17.46 -9.55 11.99
C TYR A 20 -17.35 -10.31 13.30
N LYS A 21 -17.59 -11.62 13.27
CA LYS A 21 -17.54 -12.48 14.45
C LYS A 21 -16.13 -13.00 14.66
N CYS A 22 -15.56 -12.81 15.86
CA CYS A 22 -14.30 -13.42 16.24
C CYS A 22 -14.41 -14.95 16.19
N PHE A 23 -13.50 -15.62 15.47
CA PHE A 23 -13.56 -17.08 15.33
C PHE A 23 -13.31 -17.83 16.64
N LYS A 24 -12.68 -17.18 17.64
CA LYS A 24 -12.29 -17.81 18.90
C LYS A 24 -13.32 -17.60 19.99
N CYS A 25 -13.65 -16.35 20.31
CA CYS A 25 -14.57 -16.01 21.41
C CYS A 25 -16.00 -15.75 20.95
N GLY A 26 -16.25 -15.68 19.64
CA GLY A 26 -17.59 -15.45 19.10
C GLY A 26 -18.14 -14.03 19.30
N LYS A 27 -17.36 -13.12 19.90
CA LYS A 27 -17.75 -11.71 20.05
C LYS A 27 -17.78 -11.00 18.70
N ILE A 28 -18.71 -10.07 18.57
CA ILE A 28 -18.84 -9.21 17.40
C ILE A 28 -17.81 -8.09 17.52
N LEU A 29 -16.95 -7.98 16.52
CA LEU A 29 -15.89 -6.99 16.42
C LEU A 29 -16.18 -6.02 15.27
N LYS A 30 -15.66 -4.81 15.39
CA LYS A 30 -15.64 -3.84 14.29
C LYS A 30 -14.49 -4.20 13.34
N LEU A 31 -14.67 -3.99 12.03
CA LEU A 31 -13.72 -4.38 10.99
C LEU A 31 -12.27 -3.90 11.21
N ASN A 32 -12.05 -2.89 12.04
CA ASN A 32 -10.80 -2.14 12.09
C ASN A 32 -9.84 -2.59 13.21
N THR A 33 -10.01 -3.81 13.69
CA THR A 33 -9.10 -4.44 14.63
C THR A 33 -8.69 -5.80 14.11
N PHE A 34 -7.38 -5.98 13.84
CA PHE A 34 -6.81 -7.27 13.47
C PHE A 34 -6.57 -8.19 14.67
N LYS A 35 -6.69 -7.68 15.90
CA LYS A 35 -6.66 -8.49 17.13
C LYS A 35 -7.98 -8.33 17.87
N CYS A 36 -8.50 -9.44 18.38
CA CYS A 36 -9.67 -9.40 19.23
C CYS A 36 -9.29 -8.82 20.62
N PRO A 37 -9.90 -7.72 21.10
CA PRO A 37 -9.57 -7.13 22.41
C PRO A 37 -9.90 -8.03 23.60
N GLU A 38 -10.63 -9.13 23.37
CA GLU A 38 -11.22 -9.97 24.40
C GLU A 38 -10.54 -11.33 24.53
N CYS A 39 -9.95 -11.82 23.44
CA CYS A 39 -9.22 -13.10 23.46
C CYS A 39 -7.81 -13.00 22.88
N ASP A 40 -7.37 -11.81 22.46
CA ASP A 40 -6.05 -11.50 21.89
C ASP A 40 -5.64 -12.38 20.68
N HIS A 41 -6.62 -13.02 20.03
CA HIS A 41 -6.36 -13.81 18.84
C HIS A 41 -6.37 -12.92 17.60
N LEU A 42 -5.42 -13.17 16.71
CA LEU A 42 -5.33 -12.52 15.41
C LEU A 42 -6.58 -12.85 14.59
N GLN A 43 -7.13 -11.87 13.90
CA GLN A 43 -8.31 -11.96 13.05
C GLN A 43 -7.98 -11.35 11.69
N MET A 44 -8.51 -11.93 10.63
CA MET A 44 -8.54 -11.30 9.33
C MET A 44 -9.98 -10.94 9.01
N PRO A 45 -10.39 -9.67 9.18
CA PRO A 45 -11.67 -9.23 8.68
C PRO A 45 -11.72 -9.43 7.16
N ASN A 46 -12.90 -9.57 6.56
CA ASN A 46 -13.02 -9.56 5.10
C ASN A 46 -12.70 -8.15 4.61
N ILE A 47 -11.42 -7.89 4.30
CA ILE A 47 -10.90 -6.57 4.00
C ILE A 47 -11.34 -6.18 2.58
N LYS A 48 -12.61 -5.77 2.44
CA LYS A 48 -13.03 -4.92 1.32
C LYS A 48 -12.58 -3.46 1.51
N GLN A 49 -11.77 -3.19 2.54
CA GLN A 49 -11.30 -1.85 2.88
C GLN A 49 -10.23 -1.39 1.91
N SER A 50 -10.25 -0.09 1.66
CA SER A 50 -9.25 0.56 0.85
C SER A 50 -7.88 0.53 1.55
N TYR A 51 -6.77 0.41 0.82
CA TYR A 51 -5.42 0.49 1.37
C TYR A 51 -5.21 1.75 2.22
N PHE A 52 -5.87 2.86 1.86
CA PHE A 52 -5.84 4.10 2.65
C PHE A 52 -6.40 3.92 4.07
N GLN A 53 -7.42 3.09 4.25
CA GLN A 53 -8.00 2.81 5.56
C GLN A 53 -7.08 1.95 6.43
N LEU A 54 -6.24 1.11 5.84
CA LEU A 54 -5.24 0.33 6.58
C LEU A 54 -4.18 1.22 7.24
N PHE A 55 -3.81 2.31 6.54
CA PHE A 55 -2.84 3.27 7.03
C PHE A 55 -3.48 4.52 7.61
N ASP A 56 -4.79 4.55 7.86
CA ASP A 56 -5.50 5.70 8.43
C ASP A 56 -5.21 7.03 7.71
N GLU A 57 -5.05 6.93 6.41
CA GLU A 57 -4.83 8.07 5.53
C GLU A 57 -6.13 8.43 4.82
N SER A 58 -6.25 9.71 4.46
CA SER A 58 -7.36 10.16 3.62
C SER A 58 -7.20 9.62 2.20
N LEU A 59 -8.31 9.43 1.49
CA LEU A 59 -8.34 9.04 0.07
C LEU A 59 -7.86 10.20 -0.83
N VAL A 60 -6.57 10.52 -0.77
CA VAL A 60 -5.92 11.60 -1.51
C VAL A 60 -4.70 11.08 -2.25
N TYR A 61 -4.35 11.71 -3.37
CA TYR A 61 -3.15 11.36 -4.12
C TYR A 61 -1.87 11.76 -3.39
N ASN A 62 -1.84 12.96 -2.82
CA ASN A 62 -0.68 13.47 -2.09
C ASN A 62 -0.65 12.89 -0.68
N LEU A 63 0.16 11.84 -0.50
CA LEU A 63 0.41 11.22 0.79
C LEU A 63 1.76 11.65 1.35
N ASP A 64 1.82 11.71 2.68
CA ASP A 64 3.04 11.90 3.44
C ASP A 64 3.78 10.56 3.55
N GLU A 65 4.84 10.39 2.76
CA GLU A 65 5.61 9.13 2.68
C GLU A 65 6.24 8.75 4.01
N ASP A 66 6.65 9.72 4.82
CA ASP A 66 7.24 9.47 6.13
C ASP A 66 6.21 8.90 7.10
N LYS A 67 4.98 9.44 7.10
CA LYS A 67 3.87 8.87 7.90
C LYS A 67 3.50 7.48 7.43
N LEU A 68 3.42 7.27 6.11
CA LEU A 68 3.11 5.97 5.52
C LEU A 68 4.15 4.92 5.94
N LYS A 69 5.44 5.26 5.85
CA LYS A 69 6.56 4.39 6.25
C LYS A 69 6.59 4.10 7.75
N GLN A 70 6.29 5.10 8.59
CA GLN A 70 6.19 4.90 10.04
C GLN A 70 5.06 3.94 10.39
N LYS A 71 3.87 4.12 9.81
CA LYS A 71 2.72 3.23 10.01
C LYS A 71 2.99 1.83 9.48
N PHE A 72 3.60 1.70 8.31
CA PHE A 72 4.03 0.41 7.75
C PHE A 72 4.94 -0.36 8.73
N ARG A 73 5.98 0.31 9.25
CA ARG A 73 6.90 -0.31 10.22
C ARG A 73 6.18 -0.72 11.50
N HIS A 74 5.25 0.10 11.98
CA HIS A 74 4.43 -0.23 13.14
C HIS A 74 3.57 -1.47 12.89
N LEU A 75 2.79 -1.49 11.81
CA LEU A 75 1.95 -2.64 11.44
C LEU A 75 2.77 -3.91 11.23
N GLN A 76 3.88 -3.84 10.47
CA GLN A 76 4.77 -4.99 10.32
C GLN A 76 5.31 -5.43 11.68
N SER A 77 5.74 -4.52 12.55
CA SER A 77 6.19 -4.91 13.88
C SER A 77 5.11 -5.63 14.68
N GLU A 78 3.82 -5.34 14.51
CA GLU A 78 2.75 -5.97 15.27
C GLU A 78 2.28 -7.31 14.69
N TYR A 79 2.35 -7.45 13.37
CA TYR A 79 1.71 -8.52 12.60
C TYR A 79 2.67 -9.40 11.79
N HIS A 80 3.98 -9.17 11.87
CA HIS A 80 4.98 -9.96 11.16
C HIS A 80 4.87 -11.46 11.53
N PRO A 81 4.96 -12.39 10.55
CA PRO A 81 4.82 -13.82 10.79
C PRO A 81 5.78 -14.38 11.84
N ASP A 82 6.98 -13.81 11.97
CA ASP A 82 7.96 -14.21 13.00
C ASP A 82 7.40 -14.14 14.43
N LYS A 83 6.49 -13.19 14.72
CA LYS A 83 5.85 -13.09 16.05
C LYS A 83 4.83 -14.19 16.32
N PHE A 84 4.32 -14.83 15.27
CA PHE A 84 3.29 -15.86 15.32
C PHE A 84 3.85 -17.24 14.94
N ALA A 85 5.17 -17.37 14.73
CA ALA A 85 5.82 -18.62 14.38
C ALA A 85 5.62 -19.71 15.45
N THR A 86 5.50 -19.34 16.73
CA THR A 86 5.25 -20.26 17.85
C THR A 86 3.76 -20.37 18.24
N LYS A 87 2.86 -19.72 17.48
CA LYS A 87 1.41 -19.72 17.74
C LYS A 87 0.73 -20.88 16.98
N GLY A 88 -0.58 -21.02 17.17
CA GLY A 88 -1.36 -22.04 16.47
C GLY A 88 -1.34 -21.85 14.95
N GLU A 89 -1.47 -22.94 14.20
CA GLU A 89 -1.39 -22.95 12.74
C GLU A 89 -2.30 -21.90 12.06
N ARG A 90 -3.51 -21.71 12.59
CA ARG A 90 -4.45 -20.69 12.09
C ARG A 90 -3.90 -19.28 12.25
N GLU A 91 -3.32 -18.94 13.40
CA GLU A 91 -2.78 -17.59 13.64
C GLU A 91 -1.54 -17.32 12.80
N ARG A 92 -0.71 -18.34 12.59
CA ARG A 92 0.43 -18.24 11.68
C ARG A 92 -0.03 -17.93 10.25
N ARG A 93 -0.97 -18.70 9.70
CA ARG A 93 -1.52 -18.43 8.36
C ARG A 93 -2.13 -17.02 8.25
N LEU A 94 -2.91 -16.60 9.25
CA LEU A 94 -3.48 -15.25 9.29
C LEU A 94 -2.41 -14.16 9.34
N SER A 95 -1.29 -14.38 10.04
CA SER A 95 -0.18 -13.42 10.09
C SER A 95 0.57 -13.33 8.76
N GLU A 96 0.72 -14.44 8.04
CA GLU A 96 1.31 -14.48 6.70
C GLU A 96 0.42 -13.73 5.69
N GLU A 97 -0.89 -13.98 5.71
CA GLU A 97 -1.86 -13.28 4.87
C GLU A 97 -1.90 -11.77 5.16
N LEU A 98 -1.92 -11.39 6.45
CA LEU A 98 -1.97 -9.99 6.87
C LEU A 98 -0.67 -9.24 6.51
N SER A 99 0.50 -9.85 6.74
CA SER A 99 1.79 -9.27 6.37
C SER A 99 1.89 -9.06 4.86
N SER A 100 1.44 -10.03 4.06
CA SER A 100 1.36 -9.91 2.60
C SER A 100 0.44 -8.76 2.18
N PHE A 101 -0.73 -8.63 2.81
CA PHE A 101 -1.67 -7.55 2.55
C PHE A 101 -1.08 -6.17 2.88
N ILE A 102 -0.41 -6.03 4.04
CA ILE A 102 0.27 -4.79 4.45
C ILE A 102 1.37 -4.41 3.46
N ASN A 103 2.17 -5.38 3.01
CA ASN A 103 3.21 -5.14 2.01
C ASN A 103 2.63 -4.65 0.69
N LYS A 104 1.58 -5.31 0.20
CA LYS A 104 0.92 -4.92 -1.04
C LYS A 104 0.34 -3.51 -0.94
N ALA A 105 -0.34 -3.21 0.15
CA ALA A 105 -0.90 -1.89 0.40
C ALA A 105 0.20 -0.81 0.48
N TYR A 106 1.32 -1.09 1.16
CA TYR A 106 2.45 -0.17 1.22
C TYR A 106 3.08 0.06 -0.15
N THR A 107 3.39 -0.99 -0.92
CA THR A 107 3.99 -0.85 -2.25
C THR A 107 3.10 -0.02 -3.18
N THR A 108 1.79 -0.32 -3.20
CA THR A 108 0.82 0.42 -4.03
C THR A 108 0.68 1.87 -3.61
N LEU A 109 0.65 2.18 -2.31
CA LEU A 109 0.55 3.57 -1.87
C LEU A 109 1.89 4.30 -1.92
N ASN A 110 3.03 3.63 -1.84
CA ASN A 110 4.34 4.27 -1.88
C ASN A 110 4.76 4.63 -3.32
N ASN A 111 4.36 3.84 -4.32
CA ASN A 111 4.62 4.15 -5.72
C ASN A 111 3.58 5.16 -6.26
N PRO A 112 3.97 6.38 -6.68
CA PRO A 112 3.03 7.40 -7.17
C PRO A 112 2.18 6.94 -8.36
N TYR A 113 2.73 6.09 -9.24
CA TYR A 113 1.99 5.54 -10.37
C TYR A 113 0.93 4.54 -9.91
N GLU A 114 1.31 3.53 -9.13
CA GLU A 114 0.36 2.54 -8.60
C GLU A 114 -0.71 3.18 -7.71
N ARG A 115 -0.35 4.21 -6.94
CA ARG A 115 -1.27 5.00 -6.13
C ARG A 115 -2.33 5.67 -7.00
N GLY A 116 -1.92 6.26 -8.12
CA GLY A 116 -2.81 6.87 -9.10
C GLY A 116 -3.79 5.84 -9.71
N VAL A 117 -3.25 4.73 -10.21
CA VAL A 117 -4.05 3.63 -10.77
C VAL A 117 -5.04 3.09 -9.74
N TYR A 118 -4.60 2.93 -8.49
CA TYR A 118 -5.46 2.44 -7.41
C TYR A 118 -6.59 3.41 -7.06
N LEU A 119 -6.31 4.72 -7.00
CA LEU A 119 -7.33 5.75 -6.79
C LEU A 119 -8.36 5.77 -7.93
N LEU A 120 -7.92 5.63 -9.18
CA LEU A 120 -8.83 5.55 -10.33
C LEU A 120 -9.74 4.31 -10.24
N LYS A 121 -9.16 3.16 -9.88
CA LYS A 121 -9.92 1.93 -9.66
C LYS A 121 -10.99 2.07 -8.58
N LEU A 122 -10.69 2.78 -7.48
CA LEU A 122 -11.68 3.08 -6.43
C LEU A 122 -12.84 3.96 -6.92
N ASN A 123 -12.61 4.75 -7.96
CA ASN A 123 -13.63 5.58 -8.62
C ASN A 123 -14.34 4.84 -9.78
N ASN A 124 -14.15 3.51 -9.90
CA ASN A 124 -14.65 2.68 -11.00
C ASN A 124 -14.14 3.09 -12.40
N ILE A 125 -12.98 3.75 -12.46
CA ILE A 125 -12.26 4.04 -13.70
C ILE A 125 -11.22 2.93 -13.89
N ASP A 126 -11.45 2.06 -14.85
CA ASP A 126 -10.54 0.97 -15.19
C ASP A 126 -9.53 1.47 -16.23
N MET A 127 -8.31 1.77 -15.79
CA MET A 127 -7.19 2.02 -16.70
C MET A 127 -6.76 0.68 -17.29
N LYS A 128 -7.54 0.16 -18.25
CA LYS A 128 -7.13 -1.02 -19.00
C LYS A 128 -5.85 -0.69 -19.74
N GLU A 129 -4.77 -1.42 -19.46
CA GLU A 129 -3.46 -1.32 -20.11
C GLU A 129 -3.51 -1.43 -21.66
N ASN A 130 -4.66 -1.85 -22.21
CA ASN A 130 -4.86 -2.08 -23.64
C ASN A 130 -5.54 -0.93 -24.39
N GLU A 131 -5.92 0.13 -23.69
CA GLU A 131 -6.33 1.35 -24.36
C GLU A 131 -5.08 2.20 -24.57
N THR A 132 -4.34 1.87 -25.63
CA THR A 132 -3.50 2.78 -26.41
C THR A 132 -4.38 3.89 -27.01
N GLN A 133 -5.21 4.53 -26.18
CA GLN A 133 -6.03 5.67 -26.51
C GLN A 133 -5.08 6.78 -26.90
N GLN A 134 -4.85 6.89 -28.21
CA GLN A 134 -4.17 7.99 -28.91
C GLN A 134 -3.07 8.64 -28.06
N LEU A 135 -2.00 7.90 -27.78
CA LEU A 135 -0.78 8.54 -27.29
C LEU A 135 -0.45 9.68 -28.26
N ASP A 136 -0.27 10.88 -27.71
CA ASP A 136 0.05 12.05 -28.52
C ASP A 136 1.27 11.75 -29.39
N LYS A 137 1.21 12.11 -30.67
CA LYS A 137 2.30 11.85 -31.62
C LYS A 137 3.60 12.47 -31.13
N GLN A 138 3.52 13.63 -30.49
CA GLN A 138 4.68 14.29 -29.91
C GLN A 138 5.33 13.45 -28.80
N PHE A 139 4.51 12.89 -27.90
CA PHE A 139 5.00 12.01 -26.84
C PHE A 139 5.60 10.72 -27.39
N LEU A 140 4.98 10.11 -28.41
CA LEU A 140 5.52 8.91 -29.03
C LEU A 140 6.89 9.16 -29.68
N MET A 141 7.06 10.30 -30.37
CA MET A 141 8.36 10.69 -30.93
C MET A 141 9.41 10.87 -29.84
N GLU A 142 9.07 11.54 -28.73
CA GLU A 142 9.98 11.69 -27.58
C GLU A 142 10.43 10.33 -27.02
N VAL A 143 9.50 9.38 -26.87
CA VAL A 143 9.82 8.02 -26.40
C VAL A 143 10.75 7.29 -27.39
N MET A 144 10.52 7.42 -28.70
CA MET A 144 11.38 6.83 -29.72
C MET A 144 12.80 7.40 -29.68
N GLU A 145 12.94 8.73 -29.59
CA GLU A 145 14.25 9.40 -29.49
C GLU A 145 15.00 8.99 -28.22
N LEU A 146 14.32 8.85 -27.08
CA LEU A 146 14.92 8.38 -25.83
C LEU A 146 15.42 6.94 -25.95
N ASN A 147 14.67 6.06 -26.63
CA ASN A 147 15.08 4.68 -26.86
C ASN A 147 16.33 4.61 -27.76
N GLU A 148 16.39 5.41 -28.83
CA GLU A 148 17.56 5.47 -29.70
C GLU A 148 18.81 5.96 -28.95
N GLN A 149 18.67 7.04 -28.15
CA GLN A 149 19.75 7.53 -27.30
C GLN A 149 20.24 6.47 -26.31
N LEU A 150 19.32 5.68 -25.73
CA LEU A 150 19.66 4.60 -24.80
C LEU A 150 20.47 3.49 -25.49
N GLU A 151 20.14 3.14 -26.74
CA GLU A 151 20.87 2.13 -27.53
C GLU A 151 22.29 2.57 -27.90
N GLU A 152 22.52 3.88 -28.09
CA GLU A 152 23.84 4.43 -28.42
C GLU A 152 24.79 4.49 -27.20
N ILE A 153 24.26 4.46 -25.98
CA ILE A 153 25.06 4.54 -24.75
C ILE A 153 25.82 3.23 -24.52
N LYS A 154 27.14 3.27 -24.70
CA LYS A 154 28.06 2.15 -24.44
C LYS A 154 28.83 2.27 -23.12
N GLU A 155 28.87 3.46 -22.55
CA GLU A 155 29.64 3.77 -21.33
C GLU A 155 28.74 3.82 -20.10
N LYS A 156 29.14 3.10 -19.04
CA LYS A 156 28.35 3.02 -17.78
C LYS A 156 28.13 4.37 -17.10
N THR A 157 29.08 5.31 -17.23
CA THR A 157 28.97 6.67 -16.68
C THR A 157 27.89 7.48 -17.39
N LYS A 158 27.78 7.35 -18.72
CA LYS A 158 26.73 7.99 -19.52
C LYS A 158 25.37 7.37 -19.25
N LEU A 159 25.31 6.05 -19.05
CA LEU A 159 24.06 5.37 -18.66
C LEU A 159 23.52 5.89 -17.33
N ALA A 160 24.37 6.01 -16.31
CA ALA A 160 23.96 6.56 -15.01
C ALA A 160 23.49 8.03 -15.11
N ALA A 161 24.10 8.83 -15.99
CA ALA A 161 23.65 10.19 -16.24
C ALA A 161 22.27 10.23 -16.91
N PHE A 162 22.04 9.36 -17.90
CA PHE A 162 20.75 9.23 -18.58
C PHE A 162 19.63 8.76 -17.64
N GLU A 163 19.90 7.74 -16.81
CA GLU A 163 18.98 7.29 -15.75
C GLU A 163 18.60 8.45 -14.81
N SER A 164 19.60 9.20 -14.34
CA SER A 164 19.35 10.35 -13.46
C SER A 164 18.53 11.46 -14.12
N GLU A 165 18.70 11.70 -15.43
CA GLU A 165 17.88 12.67 -16.16
C GLU A 165 16.43 12.21 -16.26
N ASN A 166 16.21 10.94 -16.61
CA ASN A 166 14.88 10.35 -16.70
C ASN A 166 14.15 10.38 -15.36
N ASP A 167 14.85 10.04 -14.26
CA ASP A 167 14.32 10.15 -12.90
C ASP A 167 13.87 11.59 -12.57
N ASN A 168 14.60 12.59 -13.04
CA ASN A 168 14.22 13.99 -12.84
C ASN A 168 12.99 14.38 -13.68
N ARG A 169 12.82 13.83 -14.89
CA ARG A 169 11.60 14.02 -15.70
C ARG A 169 10.40 13.41 -14.98
N ILE A 170 10.52 12.18 -14.47
CA ILE A 170 9.47 11.51 -13.69
C ILE A 170 9.09 12.33 -12.46
N LYS A 171 10.07 12.85 -11.70
CA LYS A 171 9.82 13.69 -10.51
C LYS A 171 9.09 15.00 -10.82
N LYS A 172 9.25 15.56 -12.01
CA LYS A 172 8.52 16.78 -12.43
C LYS A 172 7.04 16.48 -12.70
N ILE A 173 6.71 15.26 -13.09
CA ILE A 173 5.33 14.83 -13.37
C ILE A 173 4.62 14.41 -12.08
N SER A 174 5.36 13.89 -11.09
CA SER A 174 4.79 13.40 -9.82
C SER A 174 4.51 14.49 -8.77
N ASN A 175 4.99 15.73 -8.96
CA ASN A 175 4.80 16.89 -8.06
C ASN A 175 3.80 17.88 -8.65
#